data_AF-A0A932X6M1-F1
#
_entry.id   AF-A0A932X6M1-F1
#
_cell.length_a   1.000
_cell.length_b   1.000
_cell.length_c   1.000
_cell.angle_alpha   90.00
_cell.angle_beta   90.00
_cell.angle_gamma   90.00
#
_symmetry.space_group_name_H-M   'P 1'
#
loop_
_entity.id
_entity.type
_entity.pdbx_description
1 polymer ?
#
loop_
_entity_poly.entity_id
_entity_poly.type
_entity_poly.pdbx_seq_one_letter_code
_entity_poly.pdbx_strand_id
1 'polypeptide(L)'
;GVGLAAPQIGASLRVIVWDVGEGVGALINPKITRRSGSQIGPEGCLSIPGLQGEVARPDRVTVRGLDRSGNEVRITGEGLLARCLCHEVDHLDGVLFVDRAHESTLRWVASTEEDDLQAELAERQAEAPEEEARRPMRVRG
;
A
#
# COMPACT_ATOMS: atom_id res chain seq x y z
N GLY A 1 -1.30 -4.57 -0.04
CA GLY A 1 -1.52 -3.12 0.19
C GLY A 1 -0.18 -2.43 0.29
N VAL A 2 -0.11 -1.12 0.05
CA VAL A 2 1.15 -0.33 0.11
C VAL A 2 1.42 0.30 1.49
N GLY A 3 0.51 0.11 2.44
CA GLY A 3 0.60 0.63 3.80
C GLY A 3 -0.15 -0.26 4.79
N LEU A 4 0.22 -0.12 6.07
CA LEU A 4 -0.43 -0.77 7.20
C LEU A 4 -0.28 0.05 8.47
N ALA A 5 -1.36 0.19 9.23
CA ALA A 5 -1.39 0.78 10.56
C ALA A 5 -1.61 -0.31 11.62
N ALA A 6 -0.96 -0.15 12.78
CA ALA A 6 -1.05 -1.11 13.89
C ALA A 6 -2.49 -1.49 14.31
N PRO A 7 -3.50 -0.58 14.30
CA PRO A 7 -4.87 -0.96 14.59
C PRO A 7 -5.45 -2.05 13.67
N GLN A 8 -4.99 -2.15 12.42
CA GLN A 8 -5.47 -3.15 11.46
C GLN A 8 -5.10 -4.59 11.86
N ILE A 9 -4.09 -4.76 12.72
CA ILE A 9 -3.68 -6.05 13.29
C ILE A 9 -4.07 -6.17 14.77
N GLY A 10 -5.00 -5.35 15.25
CA GLY A 10 -5.49 -5.38 16.64
C GLY A 10 -4.55 -4.75 17.68
N ALA A 11 -3.47 -4.10 17.25
CA ALA A 11 -2.55 -3.41 18.15
C ALA A 11 -2.98 -1.94 18.34
N SER A 12 -3.34 -1.57 19.58
CA SER A 12 -3.70 -0.19 19.96
C SER A 12 -2.46 0.71 20.12
N LEU A 13 -1.63 0.76 19.08
CA LEU A 13 -0.41 1.56 19.01
C LEU A 13 -0.51 2.56 17.85
N ARG A 14 0.12 3.73 18.01
CA ARG A 14 0.22 4.73 16.95
C ARG A 14 1.43 4.46 16.06
N VAL A 15 1.38 3.40 15.27
CA VAL A 15 2.47 2.99 14.37
C VAL A 15 1.93 2.76 12.98
N ILE A 16 2.62 3.30 11.98
CA ILE A 16 2.35 3.05 10.56
C ILE A 16 3.61 2.53 9.88
N VAL A 17 3.41 1.68 8.88
CA VAL A 17 4.43 1.24 7.94
C VAL A 17 3.91 1.41 6.51
N TRP A 18 4.81 1.59 5.56
CA TRP A 18 4.47 1.69 4.15
C TRP A 18 5.61 1.20 3.27
N ASP A 19 5.27 0.76 2.06
CA ASP A 19 6.20 0.54 0.96
C ASP A 19 5.48 0.88 -0.35
N VAL A 20 5.92 1.96 -0.99
CA VAL A 20 5.37 2.46 -2.25
C VAL A 20 6.29 2.15 -3.45
N GLY A 21 7.24 1.22 -3.29
CA GLY A 21 8.23 0.86 -4.30
C GLY A 21 9.59 1.56 -4.11
N GLU A 22 9.73 2.38 -3.08
CA GLU A 22 10.99 3.06 -2.70
C GLU A 22 11.64 2.45 -1.45
N GLY A 23 11.07 1.34 -0.97
CA GLY A 23 11.50 0.65 0.24
C GLY A 23 10.61 0.92 1.45
N VAL A 24 10.81 0.11 2.48
CA VAL A 24 9.95 0.09 3.67
C VAL A 24 10.24 1.30 4.58
N GLY A 25 9.22 2.12 4.80
CA GLY A 25 9.20 3.18 5.79
C GLY A 25 8.36 2.81 7.02
N ALA A 26 8.65 3.46 8.15
CA ALA A 26 7.89 3.32 9.38
C ALA A 26 7.92 4.61 10.20
N LEU A 27 6.82 4.91 10.90
CA LEU A 27 6.75 6.00 11.89
C LEU A 27 5.97 5.57 13.12
N ILE A 28 6.52 5.94 14.28
CA ILE A 28 5.85 5.85 15.57
C ILE A 28 5.33 7.25 15.95
N ASN A 29 4.12 7.32 16.50
CA ASN A 29 3.40 8.55 16.84
C ASN A 29 3.36 9.58 15.68
N PRO A 30 3.01 9.17 14.44
CA PRO A 30 3.02 10.08 13.31
C PRO A 30 1.95 11.18 13.48
N LYS A 31 2.32 12.39 13.06
CA LYS A 31 1.45 13.57 13.00
C LYS A 31 1.71 14.33 11.71
N ILE A 32 0.66 14.53 10.91
CA ILE A 32 0.74 15.40 9.73
C ILE A 32 0.89 16.86 10.20
N THR A 33 1.95 17.51 9.75
CA THR A 33 2.32 18.89 10.13
C THR A 33 2.16 19.90 9.01
N ARG A 34 2.19 19.45 7.76
CA ARG A 34 1.95 20.29 6.58
C ARG A 34 1.18 19.51 5.52
N ARG A 35 0.33 20.21 4.79
CA ARG A 35 -0.45 19.72 3.66
C ARG A 35 -0.44 20.80 2.58
N SER A 36 -0.31 20.41 1.32
CA SER A 36 -0.41 21.32 0.17
C SER A 36 -0.87 20.57 -1.08
N GLY A 37 -1.50 21.31 -2.00
CA GLY A 37 -2.09 20.73 -3.21
C GLY A 37 -3.30 19.84 -2.90
N SER A 38 -3.88 19.25 -3.96
CA SER A 38 -5.00 18.33 -3.86
C SER A 38 -4.91 17.31 -5.00
N GLN A 39 -5.25 16.07 -4.69
CA GLN A 39 -5.36 14.97 -5.64
C GLN A 39 -6.64 14.17 -5.34
N ILE A 40 -7.28 13.67 -6.37
CA ILE A 40 -8.38 12.69 -6.28
C ILE A 40 -7.87 11.42 -6.92
N GLY A 41 -8.17 10.28 -6.32
CA GLY A 41 -7.68 9.00 -6.78
C GLY A 41 -8.23 7.85 -5.95
N PRO A 42 -8.11 6.62 -6.47
CA PRO A 42 -8.66 5.44 -5.81
C PRO A 42 -7.89 5.11 -4.52
N GLU A 43 -8.63 4.75 -3.49
CA GLU A 43 -8.13 4.06 -2.30
C GLU A 43 -8.87 2.72 -2.15
N GLY A 44 -8.15 1.75 -1.61
CA GLY A 44 -8.68 0.51 -1.05
C GLY A 44 -7.94 0.21 0.25
N CYS A 45 -8.44 -0.72 1.05
CA CYS A 45 -7.86 -1.01 2.36
C CYS A 45 -7.83 -2.53 2.61
N LEU A 46 -6.74 -3.03 3.21
CA LEU A 46 -6.65 -4.44 3.61
C LEU A 46 -7.68 -4.82 4.68
N SER A 47 -8.20 -3.85 5.43
CA SER A 47 -9.28 -4.07 6.40
C SER A 47 -10.66 -4.20 5.74
N ILE A 48 -10.82 -3.81 4.47
CA ILE A 48 -12.05 -3.96 3.68
C ILE A 48 -11.69 -4.52 2.30
N PRO A 49 -11.32 -5.81 2.22
CA PRO A 49 -10.87 -6.42 0.97
C PRO A 49 -11.92 -6.30 -0.13
N GLY A 50 -11.49 -6.00 -1.35
CA GLY A 50 -12.37 -5.91 -2.52
C GLY A 50 -13.22 -4.64 -2.61
N LEU A 51 -13.16 -3.70 -1.66
CA LEU A 51 -13.84 -2.40 -1.80
C LEU A 51 -12.85 -1.29 -2.17
N GLN A 52 -13.23 -0.46 -3.14
CA GLN A 52 -12.49 0.73 -3.55
C GLN A 52 -13.40 1.95 -3.69
N GLY A 53 -12.83 3.15 -3.58
CA GLY A 53 -13.51 4.42 -3.85
C GLY A 53 -12.53 5.56 -4.06
N GLU A 54 -12.98 6.65 -4.68
CA GLU A 54 -12.16 7.83 -4.88
C GLU A 54 -12.14 8.71 -3.62
N VAL A 55 -10.94 9.06 -3.16
CA VAL A 55 -10.73 9.89 -1.97
C VAL A 55 -9.90 11.12 -2.36
N ALA A 56 -10.34 12.29 -1.92
CA ALA A 56 -9.56 13.52 -2.03
C ALA A 56 -8.49 13.56 -0.94
N ARG A 57 -7.22 13.72 -1.34
CA ARG A 57 -6.06 13.86 -0.44
C ARG A 57 -5.22 15.07 -0.83
N PRO A 58 -4.40 15.61 0.08
CA PRO A 58 -3.37 16.56 -0.32
C PRO A 58 -2.38 15.89 -1.29
N ASP A 59 -1.89 16.65 -2.26
CA ASP A 59 -0.90 16.16 -3.21
C ASP A 59 0.48 15.97 -2.53
N ARG A 60 0.74 16.75 -1.49
CA ARG A 60 1.96 16.72 -0.69
C ARG A 60 1.67 16.83 0.80
N VAL A 61 2.32 15.98 1.61
CA VAL A 61 2.23 16.04 3.08
C VAL A 61 3.58 15.88 3.75
N THR A 62 3.73 16.54 4.89
CA THR A 62 4.88 16.34 5.79
C THR A 62 4.41 15.76 7.11
N VAL A 63 4.93 14.58 7.47
CA VAL A 63 4.62 13.86 8.71
C VAL A 63 5.83 13.90 9.62
N ARG A 64 5.64 14.28 10.89
CA ARG A 64 6.62 14.09 11.96
C ARG A 64 6.25 12.87 12.78
N GLY A 65 7.25 12.14 13.27
CA GLY A 65 7.08 11.03 14.19
C GLY A 65 8.44 10.61 14.74
N LEU A 66 8.51 9.41 15.29
CA LEU A 66 9.74 8.79 15.74
C LEU A 66 10.13 7.63 14.81
N ASP A 67 11.42 7.43 14.62
CA ASP A 67 11.96 6.22 14.01
C ASP A 67 11.95 5.03 15.01
N ARG A 68 12.44 3.86 14.58
CA ARG A 68 12.53 2.65 15.40
C ARG A 68 13.46 2.79 16.61
N SER A 69 14.36 3.75 16.58
CA SER A 69 15.31 4.06 17.65
C SER A 69 14.77 5.14 18.61
N GLY A 70 13.58 5.69 18.34
CA GLY A 70 12.95 6.75 19.13
C GLY A 70 13.41 8.16 18.78
N ASN A 71 14.18 8.36 17.70
CA ASN A 71 14.60 9.69 17.28
C ASN A 71 13.50 10.39 16.49
N GLU A 72 13.37 11.71 16.67
CA GLU A 72 12.45 12.49 15.86
C GLU A 72 12.88 12.55 14.40
N VAL A 73 11.97 12.20 13.51
CA VAL A 73 12.16 12.25 12.06
C VAL A 73 11.00 12.97 11.39
N ARG A 74 11.25 13.43 10.16
CA ARG A 74 10.26 14.08 9.31
C ARG A 74 10.31 13.47 7.92
N ILE A 75 9.17 12.96 7.47
CA ILE A 75 8.99 12.43 6.12
C ILE A 75 8.12 13.39 5.33
N THR A 76 8.54 13.71 4.12
CA THR A 76 7.71 14.47 3.18
C THR A 76 7.46 13.60 1.96
N GLY A 77 6.18 13.34 1.68
CA GLY A 77 5.75 12.55 0.55
C GLY A 77 4.89 13.37 -0.39
N GLU A 78 4.89 12.96 -1.66
CA GLU A 78 4.08 13.50 -2.76
C GLU A 78 3.33 12.35 -3.45
N GLY A 79 2.27 12.66 -4.19
CA GLY A 79 1.51 11.68 -4.97
C GLY A 79 1.05 10.47 -4.14
N LEU A 80 1.47 9.27 -4.55
CA LEU A 80 1.09 8.01 -3.90
C LEU A 80 1.56 7.93 -2.44
N LEU A 81 2.79 8.37 -2.15
CA LEU A 81 3.30 8.38 -0.78
C LEU A 81 2.50 9.33 0.11
N ALA A 82 2.12 10.50 -0.40
CA ALA A 82 1.29 11.44 0.34
C ALA A 82 -0.08 10.84 0.69
N ARG A 83 -0.70 10.15 -0.27
CA ARG A 83 -1.97 9.44 -0.09
C ARG A 83 -1.84 8.32 0.95
N CYS A 84 -0.84 7.46 0.81
CA CYS A 84 -0.56 6.37 1.73
C CYS A 84 -0.37 6.89 3.17
N LEU A 85 0.47 7.91 3.37
CA LEU A 85 0.69 8.51 4.69
C LEU A 85 -0.59 9.08 5.29
N CYS A 86 -1.46 9.70 4.49
CA CYS A 86 -2.76 10.18 4.99
C CYS A 86 -3.67 9.03 5.40
N HIS A 87 -3.74 7.97 4.59
CA HIS A 87 -4.55 6.78 4.85
C HIS A 87 -4.12 6.09 6.14
N GLU A 88 -2.83 5.82 6.32
CA GLU A 88 -2.34 5.12 7.50
C GLU A 88 -2.47 5.98 8.77
N VAL A 89 -2.32 7.31 8.67
CA VAL A 89 -2.56 8.21 9.80
C VAL A 89 -4.04 8.23 10.20
N ASP A 90 -4.97 8.18 9.24
CA ASP A 90 -6.41 8.10 9.54
C ASP A 90 -6.77 6.83 10.33
N HIS A 91 -6.16 5.69 10.00
CA HIS A 91 -6.36 4.46 10.77
C HIS A 91 -6.00 4.60 12.26
N LEU A 92 -5.00 5.43 12.60
CA LEU A 92 -4.63 5.68 14.00
C LEU A 92 -5.68 6.47 14.77
N ASP A 93 -6.55 7.17 14.04
CA ASP A 93 -7.65 7.98 14.59
C ASP A 93 -9.02 7.30 14.36
N GLY A 94 -9.02 6.03 13.92
CA GLY A 94 -10.24 5.24 13.71
C GLY A 94 -11.05 5.65 12.48
N VAL A 95 -10.45 6.38 11.54
CA VAL A 95 -11.09 6.83 10.30
C VAL A 95 -10.71 5.87 9.17
N LEU A 96 -11.70 5.41 8.42
CA LEU A 96 -11.53 4.53 7.26
C LEU A 96 -11.69 5.34 5.96
N PHE A 97 -11.17 4.80 4.85
CA PHE A 97 -11.29 5.50 3.56
C PHE A 97 -12.75 5.66 3.12
N VAL A 98 -13.63 4.73 3.49
CA VAL A 98 -15.08 4.80 3.19
C VAL A 98 -15.76 6.00 3.86
N ASP A 99 -15.22 6.48 4.99
CA ASP A 99 -15.73 7.69 5.67
C ASP A 99 -15.38 8.98 4.91
N ARG A 100 -14.44 8.89 3.96
CA ARG A 100 -13.93 10.02 3.17
C ARG A 100 -14.21 9.91 1.67
N ALA A 101 -14.51 8.70 1.20
CA ALA A 101 -14.69 8.43 -0.21
C ALA A 101 -15.91 9.19 -0.75
N HIS A 102 -15.84 9.59 -2.02
CA HIS A 102 -17.01 10.10 -2.71
C HIS A 102 -18.00 8.94 -2.87
N GLU A 103 -19.17 9.01 -2.23
CA GLU A 103 -20.11 7.89 -2.09
C GLU A 103 -20.44 7.23 -3.44
N SER A 104 -20.66 8.03 -4.49
CA SER A 104 -20.99 7.54 -5.83
C SER A 104 -19.85 6.79 -6.54
N THR A 105 -18.65 6.78 -5.97
CA THR A 105 -17.46 6.11 -6.53
C THR A 105 -17.14 4.79 -5.84
N LEU A 106 -17.81 4.49 -4.72
CA LEU A 106 -17.62 3.23 -4.00
C LEU A 106 -18.06 2.06 -4.88
N ARG A 107 -17.15 1.09 -5.07
CA ARG A 107 -17.41 -0.11 -5.86
C ARG A 107 -16.66 -1.31 -5.30
N TRP A 108 -17.30 -2.47 -5.40
CA TRP A 108 -16.64 -3.74 -5.15
C TRP A 108 -15.86 -4.14 -6.41
N VAL A 109 -14.56 -4.34 -6.26
CA VAL A 109 -13.68 -5.00 -7.23
C VAL A 109 -13.55 -6.44 -6.78
N ALA A 110 -14.15 -7.36 -7.54
CA ALA A 110 -13.92 -8.78 -7.36
C ALA A 110 -12.46 -9.08 -7.73
N SER A 111 -11.69 -9.65 -6.81
CA SER A 111 -10.68 -10.62 -7.20
C SER A 111 -11.45 -11.91 -7.44
N THR A 112 -11.51 -12.37 -8.70
CA THR A 112 -12.06 -13.69 -8.96
C THR A 112 -11.02 -14.74 -8.54
N GLU A 113 -11.48 -15.94 -8.15
CA GLU A 113 -10.56 -17.07 -7.91
C GLU A 113 -9.67 -17.33 -9.15
N GLU A 114 -10.14 -16.95 -10.34
CA GLU A 114 -9.39 -17.02 -11.60
C GLU A 114 -8.25 -15.99 -11.66
N ASP A 115 -8.45 -14.77 -11.13
CA ASP A 115 -7.41 -13.73 -11.07
C ASP A 115 -6.28 -14.13 -10.11
N ASP A 116 -6.64 -14.71 -8.96
CA ASP A 116 -5.68 -15.19 -7.97
C ASP A 116 -4.87 -16.38 -8.50
N LEU A 117 -5.54 -17.35 -9.15
CA LEU A 117 -4.88 -18.49 -9.80
C LEU A 117 -3.98 -18.05 -10.97
N GLN A 118 -4.40 -17.06 -11.77
CA GLN A 118 -3.58 -16.52 -12.85
C GLN A 118 -2.34 -15.78 -12.34
N ALA A 119 -2.47 -15.03 -11.23
CA ALA A 119 -1.34 -14.37 -10.59
C ALA A 119 -0.32 -15.40 -10.06
N GLU A 120 -0.78 -16.42 -9.33
CA GLU A 120 0.09 -17.50 -8.84
C GLU A 120 0.77 -18.28 -9.98
N LEU A 121 0.05 -18.56 -11.08
CA LEU A 121 0.61 -19.21 -12.25
C LEU A 121 1.66 -18.34 -12.95
N ALA A 122 1.42 -17.03 -13.06
CA ALA A 122 2.36 -16.09 -13.66
C ALA A 122 3.65 -15.96 -12.84
N GLU A 123 3.55 -15.88 -11.51
CA GLU A 123 4.72 -15.86 -10.61
C GLU A 123 5.54 -17.15 -10.73
N ARG A 124 4.89 -18.32 -10.72
CA ARG A 124 5.56 -19.61 -10.92
C ARG A 124 6.25 -19.75 -12.26
N GLN A 125 5.71 -19.13 -13.32
CA GLN A 125 6.32 -19.11 -14.65
C GLN A 125 7.48 -18.12 -14.74
N ALA A 126 7.42 -17.00 -14.02
CA ALA A 126 8.51 -16.02 -13.95
C ALA A 126 9.71 -16.51 -13.12
N GLU A 127 9.48 -17.40 -12.16
CA GLU A 127 10.54 -17.99 -11.31
C GLU A 127 11.24 -19.22 -11.94
N ALA A 128 10.73 -19.78 -13.04
CA ALA A 128 11.36 -20.91 -13.71
C ALA A 128 12.59 -20.43 -14.52
N PRO A 129 13.84 -20.69 -14.09
CA PRO A 129 15.01 -20.38 -14.91
C PRO A 129 15.09 -21.42 -16.04
N GLU A 130 15.71 -21.01 -17.16
CA GLU A 130 15.96 -21.75 -18.39
C GLU A 130 16.51 -23.20 -18.20
N GLU A 131 15.70 -24.18 -17.78
CA GLU A 131 16.10 -25.59 -17.73
C GLU A 131 15.70 -26.37 -18.99
N GLU A 132 15.26 -25.68 -20.06
CA GLU A 132 14.91 -26.32 -21.33
C GLU A 132 15.89 -26.02 -22.48
N ALA A 133 16.89 -25.15 -22.26
CA ALA A 133 17.92 -24.82 -23.27
C ALA A 133 19.16 -25.73 -23.25
N ARG A 134 19.21 -26.76 -22.39
CA ARG A 134 20.33 -27.73 -22.31
C ARG A 134 19.88 -29.18 -22.57
N ARG A 135 19.14 -29.43 -23.65
CA ARG A 135 19.10 -30.77 -24.25
C ARG A 135 20.20 -30.87 -25.30
N PRO A 136 21.26 -31.67 -25.10
CA PRO A 136 22.25 -31.88 -26.16
C PRO A 136 21.56 -32.57 -27.34
N MET A 137 21.72 -32.01 -28.54
CA MET A 137 21.35 -32.69 -29.78
C MET A 137 22.05 -34.06 -29.79
N ARG A 138 21.26 -35.14 -29.71
CA ARG A 138 21.76 -36.48 -30.02
C ARG A 138 22.15 -36.48 -31.50
N VAL A 139 23.45 -36.41 -31.78
CA VAL A 139 23.99 -36.71 -33.11
C VAL A 139 23.69 -38.18 -33.39
N ARG A 140 22.86 -38.44 -34.39
CA ARG A 140 22.70 -39.77 -34.99
C ARG A 140 23.60 -39.82 -36.23
N GLY A 141 24.47 -40.84 -36.29
CA GLY A 141 25.21 -41.22 -37.48
C GLY A 141 26.68 -40.86 -37.40
#